data_AF-A0A348G340-F1
#
_entry.id   AF-A0A348G340-F1
#
_cell.length_a   1.000
_cell.length_b   1.000
_cell.length_c   1.000
_cell.angle_alpha   90.00
_cell.angle_beta   90.00
_cell.angle_gamma   90.00
#
_symmetry.space_group_name_H-M   'P 1'
#
loop_
_entity.id
_entity.type
_entity.pdbx_description
1 polymer ?
#
loop_
_entity_poly.entity_id
_entity_poly.type
_entity_poly.pdbx_seq_one_letter_code
_entity_poly.pdbx_strand_id
1 'polypeptide(L)'
;MIYVLAILLPPLGLLFNGQPFAALGNVVLLVVCGVLGLLFPGLWLVPSIHAAVSIYMTREDRRHRELVDAIERHGPPPDWRR
;
A
#
# COMPACT_ATOMS: atom_id res chain seq x y z
N MET A 1 5.74 5.39 12.60
CA MET A 1 4.57 5.15 11.72
C MET A 1 5.07 4.98 10.30
N ILE A 2 4.83 3.82 9.67
CA ILE A 2 5.41 3.50 8.36
C ILE A 2 5.01 4.51 7.26
N TYR A 3 3.90 5.21 7.46
CA TYR A 3 3.39 6.28 6.59
C TYR A 3 4.36 7.46 6.44
N VAL A 4 5.09 7.85 7.50
CA VAL A 4 6.06 8.97 7.41
C VAL A 4 7.25 8.57 6.53
N LEU A 5 7.70 7.31 6.65
CA LEU A 5 8.79 6.78 5.83
C LEU A 5 8.36 6.58 4.38
N ALA A 6 7.12 6.16 4.13
CA ALA A 6 6.56 6.00 2.79
C ALA A 6 6.33 7.32 2.05
N ILE A 7 6.10 8.42 2.78
CA ILE A 7 5.98 9.75 2.19
C ILE A 7 7.36 10.32 1.84
N LEU A 8 8.36 10.16 2.72
CA LEU A 8 9.69 10.72 2.51
C LEU A 8 10.53 9.89 1.52
N LEU A 9 10.54 8.56 1.70
CA LEU A 9 11.20 7.59 0.82
C LEU A 9 10.23 6.43 0.50
N PRO A 10 9.40 6.59 -0.55
CA PRO A 10 8.39 5.61 -0.99
C PRO A 10 8.88 4.15 -1.07
N PRO A 11 10.04 3.83 -1.70
CA PRO A 11 10.50 2.45 -1.78
C PRO A 11 10.94 1.88 -0.43
N LEU A 12 11.52 2.70 0.46
CA LEU A 12 11.87 2.26 1.81
C LEU A 12 10.62 1.99 2.65
N GLY A 13 9.61 2.85 2.58
CA GLY A 13 8.33 2.64 3.27
C GLY A 13 7.68 1.30 2.91
N LEU A 14 7.74 0.91 1.64
CA LEU A 14 7.24 -0.37 1.15
C LEU A 14 8.09 -1.56 1.60
N LEU A 15 9.42 -1.40 1.59
CA LEU A 15 10.35 -2.44 2.04
C LEU A 15 10.16 -2.76 3.53
N PHE A 16 10.10 -1.72 4.38
CA PHE A 16 9.86 -1.88 5.82
C PHE A 16 8.44 -2.39 6.13
N ASN A 17 7.46 -2.16 5.25
CA ASN A 17 6.11 -2.73 5.39
C ASN A 17 6.04 -4.22 5.01
N GLY A 18 7.16 -4.81 4.56
CA GLY A 18 7.24 -6.21 4.13
C GLY A 18 6.72 -6.44 2.70
N GLN A 19 6.73 -5.41 1.86
CA GLN A 19 6.30 -5.49 0.45
C GLN A 19 7.48 -5.29 -0.51
N PRO A 20 8.43 -6.24 -0.61
CA PRO A 20 9.63 -6.08 -1.44
C PRO A 20 9.32 -5.93 -2.94
N PHE A 21 8.31 -6.64 -3.44
CA PHE A 21 7.88 -6.52 -4.84
C PHE A 21 7.26 -5.15 -5.16
N ALA A 22 6.43 -4.62 -4.25
CA ALA A 22 5.87 -3.28 -4.40
C ALA A 22 6.96 -2.21 -4.32
N ALA A 23 7.96 -2.39 -3.45
CA ALA A 23 9.12 -1.50 -3.36
C ALA A 23 9.91 -1.47 -4.68
N LEU A 24 10.15 -2.64 -5.30
CA LEU A 24 10.83 -2.72 -6.60
C LEU A 24 10.03 -2.02 -7.70
N GLY A 25 8.72 -2.28 -7.79
CA GLY A 25 7.84 -1.59 -8.72
C GLY A 25 7.83 -0.08 -8.50
N ASN A 26 7.91 0.35 -7.24
CA ASN A 26 7.96 1.77 -6.89
C ASN A 26 9.27 2.43 -7.35
N VAL A 27 10.43 1.75 -7.27
CA VAL A 27 11.70 2.25 -7.83
C VAL A 27 11.59 2.46 -9.34
N VAL A 28 11.03 1.49 -10.07
CA VAL A 28 10.81 1.61 -11.51
C VAL A 28 9.88 2.80 -11.81
N LEU A 29 8.79 2.93 -11.05
CA LEU A 29 7.84 4.03 -11.18
C LEU A 29 8.49 5.39 -10.91
N LEU A 30 9.39 5.48 -9.92
CA LEU A 30 10.14 6.69 -9.57
C LEU A 30 11.07 7.12 -10.72
N VAL A 31 11.75 6.18 -11.36
CA VAL A 31 12.61 6.45 -12.54
C VAL A 31 11.77 6.95 -13.71
N VAL A 32 10.68 6.24 -14.04
CA VAL A 32 9.80 6.60 -15.17
C VAL A 32 9.14 7.96 -14.94
N CYS A 33 8.56 8.18 -13.76
CA CYS A 33 7.93 9.45 -13.39
C CYS A 33 8.95 10.58 -13.21
N GLY A 34 10.21 10.28 -12.86
CA GLY A 34 11.28 11.27 -12.81
C GLY A 34 11.60 11.82 -14.20
N VAL A 35 11.77 10.92 -15.18
CA VAL A 35 12.06 11.30 -16.57
C VAL A 35 10.86 11.99 -17.23
N LEU A 36 9.66 11.42 -17.13
CA LEU A 36 8.44 12.02 -17.71
C LEU A 36 7.98 13.27 -16.96
N GLY A 37 8.28 13.35 -15.67
CA GLY A 37 7.93 14.48 -14.82
C GLY A 37 8.68 15.76 -15.17
N LEU A 38 9.81 15.67 -15.89
CA LEU A 38 10.46 16.82 -16.50
C LEU A 38 9.56 17.53 -17.53
N LEU A 39 8.66 16.80 -18.20
CA LEU A 39 7.64 17.38 -19.09
C LEU A 39 6.35 17.71 -18.33
N PHE A 40 5.99 16.90 -17.34
CA PHE A 40 4.73 17.02 -16.60
C PHE A 40 4.96 16.84 -15.09
N PRO A 41 5.25 17.94 -14.34
CA PRO A 41 5.64 17.87 -12.93
C PRO A 41 4.65 17.13 -12.01
N GLY A 42 3.36 17.06 -12.40
CA GLY A 42 2.34 16.32 -11.67
C GLY A 42 2.62 14.81 -11.53
N LEU A 43 3.42 14.22 -12.42
CA LEU A 43 3.80 12.80 -12.36
C LEU A 43 4.69 12.46 -11.16
N TRP A 44 5.36 13.43 -10.54
CA TRP A 44 6.17 13.20 -9.35
C TRP A 44 5.36 12.77 -8.12
N LEU A 45 4.05 13.02 -8.11
CA LEU A 45 3.17 12.57 -7.02
C LEU A 45 2.75 11.11 -7.17
N VAL A 46 2.83 10.54 -8.38
CA VAL A 46 2.37 9.18 -8.68
C VAL A 46 3.10 8.11 -7.86
N PRO A 47 4.45 8.13 -7.73
CA PRO A 47 5.18 7.16 -6.90
C PRO A 47 4.78 7.22 -5.42
N SER A 48 4.54 8.42 -4.88
CA SER A 48 4.14 8.62 -3.49
C SER A 48 2.72 8.10 -3.24
N ILE A 49 1.78 8.40 -4.16
CA ILE A 49 0.40 7.89 -4.09
C ILE A 49 0.40 6.37 -4.17
N HIS A 50 1.15 5.79 -5.12
CA HIS A 50 1.26 4.34 -5.27
C HIS A 50 1.74 3.69 -3.97
N ALA A 51 2.80 4.22 -3.35
CA ALA A 51 3.33 3.66 -2.11
C ALA A 51 2.30 3.70 -0.97
N ALA A 52 1.60 4.82 -0.80
CA ALA A 52 0.54 4.95 0.20
C ALA A 52 -0.60 3.94 -0.03
N VAL A 53 -1.05 3.80 -1.29
CA VAL A 53 -2.14 2.88 -1.66
C VAL A 53 -1.71 1.42 -1.49
N SER A 54 -0.50 1.03 -1.88
CA SER A 54 0.00 -0.35 -1.69
C SER A 54 0.07 -0.72 -0.21
N ILE A 55 0.48 0.20 0.66
CA ILE A 55 0.48 0.00 2.11
C ILE A 55 -0.96 -0.16 2.63
N TYR A 56 -1.87 0.71 2.19
CA TYR A 56 -3.28 0.67 2.58
C TYR A 56 -3.92 -0.66 2.20
N MET A 57 -3.80 -1.06 0.92
CA MET A 57 -4.39 -2.30 0.40
C MET A 57 -3.90 -3.54 1.15
N THR A 58 -2.60 -3.63 1.43
CA THR A 58 -2.07 -4.78 2.18
C THR A 58 -2.55 -4.82 3.62
N ARG A 59 -2.75 -3.65 4.25
CA ARG A 59 -3.28 -3.58 5.60
C ARG A 59 -4.76 -3.99 5.64
N GLU A 60 -5.51 -3.59 4.62
CA GLU A 60 -6.92 -3.93 4.47
C GLU A 60 -7.09 -5.44 4.21
N ASP A 61 -6.27 -6.03 3.34
CA ASP A 61 -6.23 -7.47 3.10
C ASP A 61 -5.98 -8.29 4.36
N ARG A 62 -5.05 -7.84 5.22
CA ARG A 62 -4.77 -8.50 6.51
C ARG A 62 -5.98 -8.44 7.43
N ARG A 63 -6.60 -7.27 7.56
CA ARG A 63 -7.85 -7.10 8.32
C ARG A 63 -8.97 -7.99 7.79
N HIS A 64 -9.11 -8.07 6.47
CA HIS A 64 -10.15 -8.87 5.85
C HIS A 64 -9.95 -10.36 6.15
N ARG A 65 -8.71 -10.86 6.08
CA ARG A 65 -8.38 -12.24 6.46
C ARG A 65 -8.60 -12.52 7.94
N GLU A 66 -8.21 -11.59 8.82
CA GLU A 66 -8.45 -11.70 10.27
C GLU A 66 -9.96 -11.75 10.58
N LEU A 67 -10.76 -10.94 9.88
CA LEU A 67 -12.23 -10.97 9.98
C LEU A 67 -12.81 -12.30 9.51
N VAL A 68 -12.37 -12.79 8.34
CA VAL A 68 -12.82 -14.08 7.79
C VAL A 68 -12.45 -15.24 8.71
N ASP A 69 -11.21 -15.30 9.22
CA ASP A 69 -10.76 -16.34 10.17
C ASP A 69 -11.55 -16.28 11.49
N ALA A 70 -11.87 -15.07 11.98
CA ALA A 70 -12.70 -14.91 13.17
C ALA A 70 -14.12 -15.47 12.97
N ILE A 71 -14.75 -15.17 11.82
CA ILE A 71 -16.07 -15.69 11.44
C ILE A 71 -16.03 -17.21 11.27
N GLU A 72 -14.99 -17.74 10.64
CA GLU A 72 -14.83 -19.18 10.44
C GLU A 72 -14.70 -19.92 11.79
N ARG A 73 -13.98 -19.34 12.76
CA ARG A 73 -13.76 -19.95 14.07
C ARG A 73 -14.90 -19.75 15.08
N HIS A 74 -15.61 -18.63 15.03
CA HIS A 74 -16.61 -18.25 16.06
C HIS A 74 -18.04 -18.17 15.52
N GLY A 75 -18.23 -18.34 14.21
CA GLY A 75 -19.51 -18.14 13.54
C GLY A 75 -19.79 -16.66 13.20
N PRO A 76 -20.83 -16.40 12.38
CA PRO A 76 -21.20 -15.05 11.97
C PRO A 76 -21.72 -14.24 13.17
N PRO A 77 -21.54 -12.90 13.17
CA PRO A 77 -22.03 -12.06 14.24
C PRO A 77 -23.56 -12.13 14.39
N PRO A 78 -24.10 -11.98 15.62
CA PRO A 78 -25.50 -12.27 15.94
C PRO A 78 -26.55 -11.51 15.10
N ASP A 79 -26.19 -10.35 14.52
CA ASP A 79 -27.09 -9.49 13.73
C ASP A 79 -26.86 -9.56 12.20
N TRP A 80 -26.08 -10.52 11.69
CA TRP A 80 -25.71 -10.57 10.25
C TRP A 80 -26.89 -10.81 9.27
N ARG A 81 -28.02 -11.36 9.73
CA ARG A 81 -29.16 -11.75 8.87
C ARG A 81 -30.34 -10.78 8.89
N ARG A 82 -30.20 -9.59 9.49
CA ARG A 82 -31.28 -8.58 9.50
C ARG A 82 -31.20 -7.63 8.31
#